data_AF-H8FV08-F1
#
_entry.id   AF-H8FV08-F1
#
_cell.length_a   1.000
_cell.length_b   1.000
_cell.length_c   1.000
_cell.angle_alpha   90.00
_cell.angle_beta   90.00
_cell.angle_gamma   90.00
#
_symmetry.space_group_name_H-M   'P 1'
#
loop_
_entity.id
_entity.type
_entity.pdbx_description
1 polymer ?
#
loop_
_entity_poly.entity_id
_entity_poly.type
_entity_poly.pdbx_seq_one_letter_code
_entity_poly.pdbx_strand_id
1 'polypeptide(L)'
;MPLSLIPDWARAAGAALGLIIASVFAGRLAWHADQVRRGHRRLWSREVLLELPTIGAMALLTWALVDYLTLSPGQAAGAGVVLGWLGPRGLEIVVVRVWRSRTSAVPPAPGAGTGAG
;
A
#
# COMPACT_ATOMS: atom_id res chain seq x y z
N MET A 1 26.77 13.63 -16.41
CA MET A 1 27.71 13.69 -15.28
C MET A 1 28.17 12.28 -14.96
N PRO A 2 29.45 12.03 -14.67
CA PRO A 2 29.91 10.68 -14.32
C PRO A 2 29.29 10.23 -12.99
N LEU A 3 28.70 9.03 -12.97
CA LEU A 3 28.00 8.46 -11.80
C LEU A 3 28.92 8.24 -10.58
N SER A 4 30.24 8.25 -10.79
CA SER A 4 31.25 8.13 -9.74
C SER A 4 31.33 9.33 -8.79
N LEU A 5 30.77 10.49 -9.17
CA LEU A 5 30.72 11.68 -8.31
C LEU A 5 29.57 11.64 -7.29
N ILE A 6 28.62 10.73 -7.45
CA ILE A 6 27.50 10.59 -6.50
C ILE A 6 27.98 9.71 -5.33
N PRO A 7 27.82 10.16 -4.07
CA PRO A 7 28.14 9.34 -2.91
C PRO A 7 27.40 8.00 -2.91
N ASP A 8 28.04 6.92 -2.42
CA ASP A 8 27.44 5.58 -2.43
C ASP A 8 26.08 5.53 -1.70
N TRP A 9 25.96 6.24 -0.57
CA TRP A 9 24.72 6.33 0.18
C TRP A 9 23.59 6.96 -0.63
N ALA A 10 23.90 7.97 -1.46
CA ALA A 10 22.92 8.65 -2.29
C ALA A 10 22.49 7.76 -3.47
N ARG A 11 23.43 6.99 -4.03
CA ARG A 11 23.11 5.97 -5.05
C ARG A 11 22.23 4.87 -4.48
N ALA A 12 22.54 4.37 -3.28
CA ALA A 12 21.77 3.33 -2.61
C ALA A 12 20.35 3.81 -2.25
N ALA A 13 20.23 5.02 -1.67
CA ALA A 13 18.94 5.62 -1.36
C ALA A 13 18.10 5.86 -2.63
N GLY A 14 18.72 6.35 -3.70
CA GLY A 14 18.06 6.52 -5.00
C GLY A 14 17.58 5.20 -5.61
N ALA A 15 18.38 4.14 -5.52
CA ALA A 15 17.99 2.81 -6.00
C ALA A 15 16.83 2.22 -5.19
N ALA A 16 16.87 2.34 -3.86
CA ALA A 16 15.78 1.91 -2.99
C ALA A 16 14.48 2.67 -3.28
N LEU A 17 14.57 3.99 -3.43
CA LEU A 17 13.40 4.83 -3.74
C LEU A 17 12.84 4.49 -5.12
N GLY A 18 13.71 4.31 -6.12
CA GLY A 18 13.32 3.90 -7.45
C GLY A 18 12.60 2.55 -7.47
N LEU A 19 13.12 1.56 -6.72
CA LEU A 19 12.47 0.25 -6.58
C LEU A 19 11.08 0.35 -5.94
N ILE A 20 10.95 1.15 -4.88
CA ILE A 20 9.67 1.36 -4.19
C ILE A 20 8.66 2.04 -5.12
N ILE A 21 9.07 3.12 -5.81
CA ILE A 21 8.17 3.82 -6.75
C ILE A 21 7.76 2.89 -7.89
N ALA A 22 8.70 2.17 -8.50
CA ALA A 22 8.43 1.25 -9.60
C ALA A 22 7.47 0.12 -9.18
N SER A 23 7.69 -0.46 -8.00
CA SER A 23 6.83 -1.54 -7.48
C SER A 23 5.42 -1.06 -7.14
N VAL A 24 5.28 0.09 -6.46
CA VAL A 24 3.98 0.72 -6.20
C VAL A 24 3.25 1.05 -7.50
N PHE A 25 3.97 1.62 -8.47
CA PHE A 25 3.42 1.92 -9.79
C PHE A 25 2.92 0.65 -10.50
N ALA A 26 3.71 -0.43 -10.47
CA ALA A 26 3.31 -1.71 -11.05
C ALA A 26 2.03 -2.27 -10.40
N GLY A 27 1.93 -2.23 -9.07
CA GLY A 27 0.71 -2.63 -8.35
C GLY A 27 -0.50 -1.77 -8.74
N ARG A 28 -0.29 -0.45 -8.86
CA ARG A 28 -1.34 0.48 -9.25
C ARG A 28 -1.82 0.24 -10.68
N LEU A 29 -0.88 -0.02 -11.61
CA LEU A 29 -1.19 -0.36 -12.99
C LEU A 29 -1.96 -1.67 -13.09
N ALA A 30 -1.59 -2.69 -12.28
CA ALA A 30 -2.32 -3.95 -12.23
C ALA A 30 -3.77 -3.77 -11.77
N TRP A 31 -3.99 -2.94 -10.74
CA TRP A 31 -5.35 -2.58 -10.31
C TRP A 31 -6.11 -1.84 -11.42
N HIS A 32 -5.47 -0.86 -12.06
CA HIS A 32 -6.09 -0.08 -13.12
C HIS A 32 -6.49 -0.96 -14.32
N ALA A 33 -5.62 -1.87 -14.72
CA ALA A 33 -5.89 -2.84 -15.79
C ALA A 33 -7.11 -3.73 -15.46
N ASP A 34 -7.25 -4.18 -14.22
CA ASP A 34 -8.42 -4.93 -13.77
C ASP A 34 -9.72 -4.08 -13.84
N GLN A 35 -9.67 -2.81 -13.43
CA GLN A 35 -10.82 -1.90 -13.53
C GLN A 35 -11.27 -1.64 -14.97
N VAL A 36 -10.30 -1.48 -15.88
CA VAL A 36 -10.56 -1.31 -17.31
C VAL A 36 -11.19 -2.58 -17.88
N ARG A 37 -10.64 -3.76 -17.56
CA ARG A 37 -11.17 -5.05 -18.04
C ARG A 37 -12.61 -5.28 -17.60
N ARG A 38 -12.99 -4.78 -16.42
CA ARG A 38 -14.35 -4.85 -15.90
C ARG A 38 -15.26 -3.74 -16.44
N GLY A 39 -14.78 -2.86 -17.31
CA GLY A 39 -15.56 -1.76 -17.88
C GLY A 39 -15.88 -0.61 -16.90
N HIS A 40 -15.23 -0.56 -15.74
CA HIS A 40 -15.52 0.43 -14.70
C HIS A 40 -14.77 1.76 -14.91
N ARG A 41 -13.69 1.78 -15.73
CA ARG A 41 -12.87 2.98 -16.03
C ARG A 41 -12.33 2.98 -17.46
N ARG A 42 -12.04 4.18 -18.00
CA ARG A 42 -11.34 4.37 -19.29
C ARG A 42 -9.82 4.36 -19.10
N LEU A 43 -9.08 3.74 -20.03
CA LEU A 43 -7.62 3.58 -20.00
C LEU A 43 -6.83 4.91 -19.96
N TRP A 44 -7.36 5.96 -20.58
CA TRP A 44 -6.64 7.21 -20.78
C TRP A 44 -7.56 8.39 -20.47
N SER A 45 -7.82 8.62 -19.19
CA SER A 45 -8.54 9.78 -18.66
C SER A 45 -7.55 10.72 -17.96
N ARG A 46 -7.87 12.01 -17.84
CA ARG A 46 -7.14 12.96 -16.98
C ARG A 46 -7.05 12.48 -15.53
N GLU A 47 -7.92 11.56 -15.13
CA GLU A 47 -7.88 10.87 -13.83
C GLU A 47 -6.64 10.00 -13.63
N VAL A 48 -5.96 9.52 -14.69
CA VAL A 48 -4.69 8.78 -14.55
C VAL A 48 -3.59 9.68 -13.99
N LEU A 49 -3.60 10.98 -14.35
CA LEU A 49 -2.67 11.95 -13.77
C LEU A 49 -2.93 12.17 -12.27
N LEU A 50 -4.19 11.99 -11.81
CA LEU A 50 -4.54 12.03 -10.39
C LEU A 50 -4.10 10.77 -9.63
N GLU A 51 -3.61 9.73 -10.32
CA GLU A 51 -3.01 8.58 -9.65
C GLU A 51 -1.57 8.85 -9.18
N LEU A 52 -0.88 9.86 -9.74
CA LEU A 52 0.48 10.23 -9.33
C LEU A 52 0.58 10.61 -7.83
N PRO A 53 -0.28 11.47 -7.28
CA PRO A 53 -0.31 11.72 -5.83
C PRO A 53 -0.54 10.44 -5.01
N THR A 54 -1.38 9.53 -5.52
CA THR A 54 -1.67 8.26 -4.85
C THR A 54 -0.42 7.37 -4.82
N ILE A 55 0.29 7.26 -5.94
CA ILE A 55 1.56 6.52 -6.03
C ILE A 55 2.58 7.14 -5.06
N GLY A 56 2.69 8.47 -5.02
CA GLY A 56 3.57 9.16 -4.07
C GLY A 56 3.25 8.82 -2.61
N ALA A 57 1.98 8.89 -2.22
CA ALA A 57 1.54 8.53 -0.88
C ALA A 57 1.82 7.07 -0.53
N MET A 58 1.53 6.14 -1.45
CA MET A 58 1.78 4.71 -1.23
C MET A 58 3.28 4.39 -1.24
N ALA A 59 4.10 5.10 -2.02
CA ALA A 59 5.55 4.97 -1.99
C ALA A 59 6.12 5.42 -0.65
N LEU A 60 5.64 6.52 -0.08
CA LEU A 60 6.02 6.96 1.27
C LEU A 60 5.61 5.94 2.35
N LEU A 61 4.40 5.39 2.26
CA LEU A 61 3.96 4.33 3.18
C LEU A 61 4.82 3.07 3.05
N THR A 62 5.15 2.68 1.82
CA THR A 62 6.04 1.54 1.56
C THR A 62 7.43 1.80 2.13
N TRP A 63 7.98 3.00 1.93
CA TRP A 63 9.26 3.39 2.49
C TRP A 63 9.28 3.29 4.01
N ALA A 64 8.28 3.88 4.68
CA ALA A 64 8.15 3.81 6.13
C ALA A 64 8.00 2.37 6.64
N LEU A 65 7.26 1.52 5.90
CA LEU A 65 7.09 0.11 6.24
C LEU A 65 8.40 -0.68 6.09
N VAL A 66 9.14 -0.43 5.02
CA VAL A 66 10.45 -1.05 4.76
C VAL A 66 11.45 -0.66 5.85
N ASP A 67 11.48 0.61 6.23
CA ASP A 67 12.33 1.12 7.29
C ASP A 67 11.96 0.51 8.66
N TYR A 68 10.67 0.52 9.01
CA TYR A 68 10.19 -0.02 10.28
C TYR A 68 10.43 -1.53 10.44
N LEU A 69 10.25 -2.31 9.37
CA LEU A 69 10.39 -3.77 9.39
C LEU A 69 11.76 -4.25 8.91
N THR A 70 12.68 -3.35 8.55
CA THR A 70 14.01 -3.67 7.99
C THR A 70 13.93 -4.65 6.81
N LEU A 71 13.02 -4.37 5.86
CA LEU A 71 12.74 -5.30 4.76
C LEU A 71 13.89 -5.37 3.74
N SER A 72 14.17 -6.58 3.27
CA SER A 72 15.07 -6.81 2.13
C SER A 72 14.49 -6.22 0.83
N PRO A 73 15.30 -5.96 -0.22
CA PRO A 73 14.82 -5.35 -1.46
C PRO A 73 13.66 -6.11 -2.13
N GLY A 74 13.68 -7.45 -2.10
CA GLY A 74 12.58 -8.25 -2.64
C GLY A 74 11.28 -8.09 -1.84
N GLN A 75 11.38 -8.02 -0.50
CA GLN A 75 10.24 -7.76 0.36
C GLN A 75 9.70 -6.32 0.19
N ALA A 76 10.59 -5.34 0.01
CA ALA A 76 10.22 -3.96 -0.29
C ALA A 76 9.43 -3.86 -1.60
N ALA A 77 9.88 -4.54 -2.66
CA ALA A 77 9.16 -4.60 -3.93
C ALA A 77 7.78 -5.26 -3.79
N GLY A 78 7.71 -6.39 -3.06
CA GLY A 78 6.44 -7.06 -2.78
C GLY A 78 5.46 -6.18 -2.00
N ALA A 79 5.94 -5.53 -0.94
CA ALA A 79 5.15 -4.58 -0.15
C ALA A 79 4.65 -3.41 -1.00
N GLY A 80 5.51 -2.86 -1.86
CA GLY A 80 5.17 -1.79 -2.80
C GLY A 80 4.06 -2.20 -3.76
N VAL A 81 4.17 -3.38 -4.40
CA VAL A 81 3.12 -3.90 -5.29
C VAL A 81 1.79 -4.05 -4.56
N VAL A 82 1.79 -4.62 -3.35
CA VAL A 82 0.56 -4.81 -2.55
C VAL A 82 -0.09 -3.48 -2.20
N LEU A 83 0.70 -2.52 -1.71
CA LEU A 83 0.20 -1.20 -1.32
C LEU A 83 -0.29 -0.40 -2.55
N GLY A 84 0.42 -0.48 -3.67
CA GLY A 84 0.02 0.12 -4.94
C GLY A 84 -1.28 -0.48 -5.50
N TRP A 85 -1.45 -1.80 -5.38
CA TRP A 85 -2.66 -2.51 -5.81
C TRP A 85 -3.88 -2.20 -4.93
N LEU A 86 -3.70 -2.14 -3.61
CA LEU A 86 -4.77 -1.76 -2.68
C LEU A 86 -5.20 -0.29 -2.88
N GLY A 87 -4.22 0.60 -3.01
CA GLY A 87 -4.43 2.04 -2.95
C GLY A 87 -5.06 2.51 -1.63
N PRO A 88 -5.46 3.79 -1.54
CA PRO A 88 -5.96 4.40 -0.30
C PRO A 88 -7.23 3.73 0.24
N ARG A 89 -8.17 3.44 -0.67
CA ARG A 89 -9.47 2.87 -0.29
C ARG A 89 -9.36 1.40 0.12
N GLY A 90 -8.53 0.62 -0.58
CA GLY A 90 -8.24 -0.76 -0.18
C GLY A 90 -7.56 -0.82 1.19
N LEU A 91 -6.61 0.09 1.43
CA LEU A 91 -5.93 0.19 2.72
C LEU A 91 -6.88 0.56 3.86
N GLU A 92 -7.77 1.52 3.67
CA GLU A 92 -8.80 1.89 4.65
C GLU A 92 -9.67 0.69 5.06
N ILE A 93 -10.13 -0.09 4.08
CA ILE A 93 -10.94 -1.29 4.33
C ILE A 93 -10.16 -2.31 5.15
N VAL A 94 -8.89 -2.55 4.81
CA VAL A 94 -8.02 -3.48 5.55
C VAL A 94 -7.83 -3.00 6.99
N VAL A 95 -7.47 -1.73 7.19
CA VAL A 95 -7.25 -1.15 8.51
C VAL A 95 -8.51 -1.24 9.37
N VAL A 96 -9.67 -0.83 8.84
CA VAL A 96 -10.95 -0.90 9.57
C VAL A 96 -11.31 -2.35 9.91
N ARG A 97 -11.12 -3.29 8.97
CA ARG A 97 -11.47 -4.70 9.20
C ARG A 97 -10.57 -5.33 10.27
N VAL A 98 -9.26 -5.10 10.20
CA VAL A 98 -8.29 -5.59 11.19
C VAL A 98 -8.54 -4.96 12.57
N TRP A 99 -8.88 -3.68 12.61
CA TRP A 99 -9.21 -3.00 13.87
C TRP A 99 -10.47 -3.58 14.51
N ARG A 100 -11.53 -3.79 13.71
CA ARG A 100 -12.78 -4.39 14.19
C ARG A 100 -12.57 -5.81 14.71
N SER A 101 -11.83 -6.66 13.98
CA SER A 101 -11.58 -8.03 14.43
C SER A 101 -10.80 -8.11 15.75
N ARG A 102 -9.97 -7.11 16.06
CA ARG A 102 -9.28 -7.03 17.36
C ARG A 102 -10.19 -6.57 18.50
N THR A 103 -11.24 -5.79 18.20
CA THR A 103 -12.14 -5.22 19.22
C THR A 103 -13.34 -6.12 19.53
N SER A 104 -13.79 -6.97 18.60
CA SER A 104 -14.84 -7.97 18.86
C SER A 104 -14.36 -9.20 19.63
N ALA A 105 -13.09 -9.26 20.03
CA ALA A 105 -12.55 -10.29 20.93
C ALA A 105 -12.89 -10.06 22.41
N VAL A 106 -13.68 -9.03 22.75
CA VAL A 106 -14.21 -8.83 24.11
C VAL A 106 -15.40 -9.80 24.30
N PRO A 107 -15.28 -10.85 25.14
CA PRO A 107 -16.39 -11.78 25.37
C PRO A 107 -17.57 -11.04 26.01
N PRO A 108 -18.83 -11.40 25.68
CA PRO A 108 -19.99 -10.82 26.35
C PRO A 108 -19.90 -11.06 27.85
N ALA A 109 -20.20 -10.03 28.64
CA ALA A 109 -20.18 -10.12 30.09
C ALA A 109 -21.06 -11.30 30.56
N PRO A 110 -20.55 -12.20 31.42
CA PRO A 110 -21.33 -13.32 31.91
C PRO A 110 -22.44 -12.77 32.82
N GLY A 111 -23.69 -12.78 32.36
CA GLY A 111 -24.83 -12.43 33.21
C GLY A 111 -26.10 -11.90 32.52
N ALA A 112 -26.10 -11.57 31.22
CA ALA A 112 -27.27 -11.00 30.55
C ALA A 112 -28.32 -12.04 30.10
N GLY A 113 -28.63 -13.02 30.95
CA GLY A 113 -29.55 -14.11 30.62
C GLY A 113 -30.00 -14.89 31.85
N THR A 114 -30.78 -14.26 32.73
CA THR A 114 -31.66 -14.95 33.68
C THR A 114 -32.69 -13.95 34.19
N GLY A 115 -33.85 -13.95 33.53
CA GLY A 115 -34.98 -13.09 33.85
C GLY A 115 -36.22 -13.54 33.12
N ALA A 116 -36.47 -14.86 33.12
CA ALA A 116 -37.80 -15.41 32.91
C ALA A 116 -38.39 -15.64 34.31
N GLY A 117 -39.42 -14.86 34.63
CA GLY A 117 -40.23 -14.94 35.83
C GLY A 117 -41.51 -14.15 35.58
#